data_AF-A0A534R8B1-F1
#
_entry.id   AF-A0A534R8B1-F1
#
_cell.length_a   1.000
_cell.length_b   1.000
_cell.length_c   1.000
_cell.angle_alpha   90.00
_cell.angle_beta   90.00
_cell.angle_gamma   90.00
#
_symmetry.space_group_name_H-M   'P 1'
#
loop_
_entity.id
_entity.type
_entity.pdbx_description
1 polymer ?
#
loop_
_entity_poly.entity_id
_entity_poly.type
_entity_poly.pdbx_seq_one_letter_code
_entity_poly.pdbx_strand_id
1 'polypeptide(L)'
;MHRNFRKPLVIMSPKSLLRHKAAVSSLRDLTDGTFQTVIDDVAVGGAPEAGVVIDPRGVTRLLLCSGKVYYDLLAARRERALDTAALVRVEQLYPFPEQEIAAIFATYPNARQIVWVQEEPWNMGGWHVMYRRLKRILPDDRTLAYVGRPEAASPATGSYKVHQAEERDLVLNAFAR
;
A
#
# COMPACT_ATOMS: atom_id res chain seq x y z
N MET A 1 -8.00 -7.31 21.24
CA MET A 1 -9.40 -6.96 20.95
C MET A 1 -10.26 -8.22 20.92
N HIS A 2 -11.06 -8.49 21.95
CA HIS A 2 -12.05 -9.58 21.92
C HIS A 2 -13.37 -9.02 21.37
N ARG A 3 -13.90 -9.61 20.29
CA ARG A 3 -15.18 -9.21 19.70
C ARG A 3 -16.30 -10.10 20.25
N ASN A 4 -17.46 -9.51 20.54
CA ASN A 4 -18.65 -10.20 21.07
C ASN A 4 -19.45 -10.98 20.01
N PHE A 5 -18.85 -11.24 18.85
CA PHE A 5 -19.44 -12.00 17.76
C PHE A 5 -18.36 -12.84 17.08
N ARG A 6 -18.77 -13.69 16.13
CA ARG A 6 -17.86 -14.49 15.30
C ARG A 6 -18.13 -14.19 13.83
N LYS A 7 -17.05 -13.92 13.08
CA LYS A 7 -17.03 -13.83 11.62
C LYS A 7 -15.75 -14.51 11.13
N PRO A 8 -15.79 -15.24 9.99
CA PRO A 8 -14.58 -15.75 9.36
C PRO A 8 -13.61 -14.60 9.05
N LEU A 9 -12.32 -14.86 9.27
CA LEU A 9 -11.24 -13.96 8.91
C LEU A 9 -10.33 -14.70 7.93
N VAL A 10 -10.21 -14.17 6.71
CA VAL A 10 -9.26 -14.68 5.72
C VAL A 10 -8.01 -13.80 5.80
N ILE A 11 -6.87 -14.43 6.13
CA ILE A 11 -5.59 -13.74 6.29
C ILE A 11 -4.66 -14.16 5.16
N MET A 12 -4.11 -13.18 4.44
CA MET A 12 -3.05 -13.41 3.47
C MET A 12 -1.71 -13.46 4.21
N SER A 13 -1.45 -14.59 4.88
CA SER A 13 -0.27 -14.75 5.72
C SER A 13 1.02 -14.62 4.90
N PRO A 14 1.98 -13.79 5.34
CA PRO A 14 3.17 -13.52 4.55
C PRO A 14 4.17 -14.68 4.61
N LYS A 15 5.04 -14.77 3.59
CA LYS A 15 6.18 -15.70 3.56
C LYS A 15 7.50 -14.96 3.82
N SER A 16 7.83 -13.97 3.00
CA SER A 16 9.08 -13.21 3.09
C SER A 16 9.16 -12.33 4.34
N LEU A 17 8.03 -11.78 4.79
CA LEU A 17 8.00 -10.85 5.93
C LEU A 17 8.34 -11.50 7.27
N LEU A 18 8.27 -12.83 7.39
CA LEU A 18 8.60 -13.55 8.63
C LEU A 18 10.04 -13.30 9.13
N ARG A 19 10.94 -12.88 8.23
CA ARG A 19 12.35 -12.58 8.55
C ARG A 19 12.81 -11.24 7.99
N HIS A 20 11.89 -10.40 7.52
CA HIS A 20 12.24 -9.15 6.88
C HIS A 20 12.62 -8.10 7.93
N LYS A 21 13.80 -7.48 7.80
CA LYS A 21 14.35 -6.57 8.83
C LYS A 21 13.48 -5.34 9.11
N ALA A 22 12.71 -4.88 8.13
CA ALA A 22 11.79 -3.76 8.30
C ALA A 22 10.39 -4.19 8.76
N ALA A 23 10.08 -5.50 8.76
CA ALA A 23 8.79 -6.02 9.19
C ALA A 23 8.85 -6.40 10.68
N VAL A 24 9.13 -5.40 11.52
CA VAL A 24 9.22 -5.54 12.98
C VAL A 24 8.24 -4.60 13.65
N SER A 25 7.80 -4.97 14.86
CA SER A 25 6.93 -4.13 15.69
C SER A 25 7.59 -3.93 17.05
N SER A 26 7.44 -2.74 17.62
CA SER A 26 7.87 -2.47 18.98
C SER A 26 6.91 -3.13 19.98
N LEU A 27 7.35 -3.26 21.24
CA LEU A 27 6.46 -3.74 22.31
C LEU A 27 5.24 -2.81 22.48
N ARG A 28 5.45 -1.51 22.30
CA ARG A 28 4.40 -0.50 22.45
C ARG A 28 3.29 -0.64 21.41
N ASP A 29 3.64 -1.03 20.19
CA ASP A 29 2.65 -1.30 19.13
C ASP A 29 1.70 -2.45 19.52
N LEU A 30 2.13 -3.35 20.41
CA LEU A 30 1.35 -4.48 20.89
C LEU A 30 0.56 -4.17 22.17
N THR A 31 1.07 -3.28 23.05
CA THR A 31 0.42 -2.94 24.32
C THR A 31 -0.58 -1.80 24.19
N ASP A 32 -0.21 -0.76 23.44
CA ASP A 32 -0.97 0.49 23.33
C ASP A 32 -1.69 0.58 21.98
N GLY A 33 -1.24 -0.21 21.01
CA GLY A 33 -1.78 -0.22 19.66
C GLY A 33 -3.10 -0.97 19.53
N THR A 34 -3.73 -0.77 18.37
CA THR A 34 -4.88 -1.53 17.91
C THR A 34 -4.65 -1.95 16.47
N PHE A 35 -5.45 -2.90 15.98
CA PHE A 35 -5.48 -3.19 14.56
C PHE A 35 -5.88 -1.93 13.79
N GLN A 36 -5.02 -1.49 12.89
CA GLN A 36 -5.25 -0.37 11.98
C GLN A 36 -5.70 -0.95 10.63
N THR A 37 -6.90 -0.59 10.19
CA THR A 37 -7.47 -1.05 8.92
C THR A 37 -6.74 -0.44 7.72
N VAL A 38 -6.23 0.77 7.91
CA VAL A 38 -5.38 1.53 6.99
C VAL A 38 -4.26 2.15 7.80
N ILE A 39 -3.02 2.07 7.30
CA ILE A 39 -1.84 2.65 7.94
C ILE A 39 -1.27 3.73 7.02
N ASP A 40 -1.17 4.94 7.56
CA ASP A 40 -0.61 6.10 6.86
C ASP A 40 0.92 5.97 6.65
N ASP A 41 1.49 6.86 5.84
CA ASP A 41 2.91 6.88 5.53
C ASP A 41 3.75 7.29 6.74
N VAL A 42 4.66 6.40 7.14
CA VAL A 42 5.64 6.63 8.22
C VAL A 42 6.62 7.78 7.92
N ALA A 43 6.72 8.23 6.66
CA ALA A 43 7.50 9.42 6.31
C ALA A 43 6.86 10.72 6.82
N VAL A 44 5.55 10.72 7.09
CA VAL A 44 4.87 11.85 7.74
C VAL A 44 5.36 11.91 9.19
N GLY A 45 5.99 13.03 9.56
CA GLY A 45 6.62 13.16 10.88
C GLY A 45 8.01 12.54 10.99
N GLY A 46 8.53 11.96 9.90
CA GLY A 46 9.96 11.63 9.75
C GLY A 46 10.43 10.39 10.53
N ALA A 47 9.66 9.30 10.50
CA ALA A 47 10.11 8.06 11.11
C ALA A 47 11.46 7.59 10.49
N PRO A 48 12.44 7.14 11.28
CA PRO A 48 13.77 6.79 10.75
C PRO A 48 13.75 5.74 9.63
N GLU A 49 12.84 4.78 9.71
CA GLU A 49 12.65 3.73 8.71
C GLU A 49 12.15 4.27 7.36
N ALA A 50 11.60 5.48 7.33
CA ALA A 50 11.11 6.12 6.13
C ALA A 50 12.23 6.58 5.19
N GLY A 51 13.40 6.89 5.76
CA GLY A 51 14.58 7.47 5.08
C GLY A 51 14.38 8.86 4.46
N VAL A 52 13.18 9.42 4.55
CA VAL A 52 12.80 10.74 4.05
C VAL A 52 11.70 11.29 4.96
N VAL A 53 11.61 12.62 5.06
CA VAL A 53 10.49 13.30 5.73
C VAL A 53 9.62 13.91 4.65
N ILE A 54 8.31 13.69 4.71
CA ILE A 54 7.36 14.29 3.76
C ILE A 54 6.43 15.27 4.46
N ASP A 55 6.17 16.40 3.80
CA ASP A 55 5.03 17.26 4.13
C ASP A 55 3.80 16.72 3.38
N PRO A 56 2.71 16.34 4.07
CA PRO A 56 1.47 15.90 3.41
C PRO A 56 0.95 16.86 2.33
N ARG A 57 1.21 18.17 2.44
CA ARG A 57 0.82 19.15 1.42
C ARG A 57 1.73 19.13 0.19
N GLY A 58 2.96 18.66 0.30
CA GLY A 58 3.89 18.48 -0.82
C GLY A 58 3.62 17.21 -1.63
N VAL A 59 2.81 16.29 -1.10
CA VAL A 59 2.48 15.03 -1.77
C VAL A 59 1.54 15.28 -2.95
N THR A 60 1.96 14.83 -4.13
CA THR A 60 1.19 14.92 -5.39
C THR A 60 0.62 13.58 -5.82
N ARG A 61 1.16 12.48 -5.27
CA ARG A 61 0.78 11.10 -5.59
C ARG A 61 0.63 10.25 -4.33
N LEU A 62 -0.46 9.51 -4.24
CA LEU A 62 -0.75 8.61 -3.12
C LEU A 62 -0.73 7.16 -3.61
N LEU A 63 0.22 6.37 -3.12
CA LEU A 63 0.37 4.95 -3.44
C LEU A 63 -0.33 4.11 -2.38
N LEU A 64 -1.51 3.60 -2.71
CA LEU A 64 -2.24 2.63 -1.90
C LEU A 64 -1.77 1.22 -2.22
N CYS A 65 -1.41 0.43 -1.22
CA CYS A 65 -1.01 -0.97 -1.43
C CYS A 65 -1.44 -1.86 -0.25
N SER A 66 -1.30 -3.17 -0.40
CA SER A 66 -1.58 -4.15 0.66
C SER A 66 -0.50 -5.24 0.68
N GLY A 67 -0.09 -5.67 1.86
CA GLY A 67 0.87 -6.75 2.02
C GLY A 67 2.31 -6.36 1.70
N LYS A 68 3.12 -7.31 1.23
CA LYS A 68 4.59 -7.18 1.22
C LYS A 68 5.12 -6.11 0.27
N VAL A 69 4.39 -5.78 -0.81
CA VAL A 69 4.81 -4.82 -1.83
C VAL A 69 5.11 -3.44 -1.25
N TYR A 70 4.51 -3.11 -0.09
CA TYR A 70 4.86 -1.92 0.68
C TYR A 70 6.36 -1.82 0.98
N TYR A 71 7.01 -2.91 1.36
CA TYR A 71 8.42 -2.89 1.74
C TYR A 71 9.33 -2.71 0.53
N ASP A 72 8.93 -3.25 -0.62
CA ASP A 72 9.64 -3.05 -1.90
C ASP A 72 9.54 -1.58 -2.34
N LEU A 73 8.35 -0.98 -2.21
CA LEU A 73 8.11 0.45 -2.46
C LEU A 73 8.87 1.34 -1.47
N LEU A 74 8.87 0.99 -0.18
CA LEU A 74 9.56 1.71 0.88
C LEU A 74 11.07 1.74 0.63
N ALA A 75 11.65 0.60 0.26
CA ALA A 75 13.07 0.50 -0.08
C ALA A 75 13.43 1.40 -1.27
N ALA A 76 12.64 1.35 -2.35
CA ALA A 76 12.87 2.18 -3.53
C ALA A 76 12.67 3.67 -3.27
N ARG A 77 11.68 4.06 -2.46
CA ARG A 77 11.50 5.46 -2.04
C ARG A 77 12.72 5.97 -1.29
N ARG A 78 13.24 5.18 -0.34
CA ARG A 78 14.43 5.51 0.44
C ARG A 78 15.67 5.68 -0.42
N GLU A 79 15.91 4.72 -1.32
CA GLU A 79 17.06 4.74 -2.22
C GLU A 79 17.08 6.00 -3.09
N ARG A 80 15.89 6.48 -3.50
CA ARG A 80 15.72 7.63 -4.39
C ARG A 80 15.41 8.94 -3.67
N ALA A 81 15.32 8.93 -2.35
CA ALA A 81 14.92 10.07 -1.51
C ALA A 81 13.66 10.80 -2.01
N LEU A 82 12.63 10.05 -2.44
CA LEU A 82 11.41 10.64 -2.99
C LEU A 82 10.49 11.16 -1.87
N ASP A 83 10.13 12.44 -1.93
CA ASP A 83 9.29 13.14 -0.96
C ASP A 83 7.91 13.58 -1.49
N THR A 84 7.69 13.46 -2.80
CA THR A 84 6.46 13.88 -3.48
C THR A 84 5.38 12.80 -3.57
N ALA A 85 5.65 11.59 -3.05
CA ALA A 85 4.73 10.46 -3.05
C ALA A 85 4.61 9.83 -1.66
N ALA A 86 3.38 9.60 -1.21
CA ALA A 86 3.09 8.92 0.06
C ALA A 86 2.73 7.44 -0.15
N LEU A 87 3.18 6.57 0.76
CA LEU A 87 2.92 5.13 0.80
C LEU A 87 1.90 4.80 1.89
N VAL A 88 0.70 4.39 1.51
CA VAL A 88 -0.37 4.04 2.44
C VAL A 88 -0.75 2.57 2.30
N ARG A 89 -0.86 1.88 3.42
CA ARG A 89 -1.21 0.46 3.47
C ARG A 89 -2.68 0.28 3.78
N VAL A 90 -3.37 -0.54 3.00
CA VAL A 90 -4.74 -0.97 3.25
C VAL A 90 -4.69 -2.41 3.78
N GLU A 91 -4.62 -2.54 5.10
CA GLU A 91 -4.46 -3.83 5.79
C GLU A 91 -5.78 -4.63 5.84
N GLN A 92 -6.93 -3.96 5.76
CA GLN A 92 -8.25 -4.59 5.70
C GLN A 92 -8.93 -4.29 4.36
N LEU A 93 -9.01 -5.27 3.47
CA LEU A 93 -9.74 -5.14 2.20
C LEU A 93 -11.26 -5.33 2.37
N TYR A 94 -11.67 -6.12 3.37
CA TYR A 94 -13.08 -6.34 3.69
C TYR A 94 -13.31 -6.58 5.20
N PRO A 95 -14.32 -5.95 5.82
CA PRO A 95 -15.15 -4.86 5.28
C PRO A 95 -14.32 -3.64 4.86
N PHE A 96 -14.79 -2.91 3.86
CA PHE A 96 -14.03 -1.80 3.27
C PHE A 96 -13.89 -0.62 4.26
N PRO A 97 -12.68 -0.16 4.57
CA PRO A 97 -12.42 0.90 5.54
C PRO A 97 -12.61 2.28 4.91
N GLU A 98 -13.87 2.61 4.60
CA GLU A 98 -14.25 3.83 3.89
C GLU A 98 -13.85 5.10 4.64
N GLN A 99 -14.07 5.14 5.96
CA GLN A 99 -13.80 6.32 6.78
C GLN A 99 -12.29 6.58 6.90
N GLU A 100 -11.51 5.53 7.10
CA GLU A 100 -10.05 5.62 7.24
C GLU A 100 -9.40 6.02 5.91
N ILE A 101 -9.85 5.48 4.77
CA ILE A 101 -9.35 5.91 3.45
C ILE A 101 -9.75 7.36 3.15
N ALA A 102 -10.98 7.76 3.48
CA ALA A 102 -11.40 9.15 3.29
C ALA A 102 -10.57 10.12 4.16
N ALA A 103 -10.21 9.72 5.39
CA ALA A 103 -9.30 10.49 6.24
C ALA A 103 -7.91 10.64 5.61
N ILE A 104 -7.36 9.57 5.02
CA ILE A 104 -6.10 9.64 4.27
C ILE A 104 -6.21 10.65 3.12
N PHE A 105 -7.29 10.64 2.33
CA PHE A 105 -7.46 11.62 1.26
C PHE A 105 -7.49 13.06 1.76
N ALA A 106 -8.06 13.30 2.96
CA ALA A 106 -8.05 14.60 3.60
C ALA A 106 -6.65 15.02 4.10
N THR A 107 -5.84 14.06 4.60
CA THR A 107 -4.44 14.31 5.00
C THR A 107 -3.58 14.80 3.84
N TYR A 108 -3.82 14.29 2.62
CA TYR A 108 -3.08 14.65 1.41
C TYR A 108 -3.94 15.44 0.41
N PRO A 109 -4.20 16.74 0.64
CA PRO A 109 -5.12 17.52 -0.18
C PRO A 109 -4.64 17.76 -1.62
N ASN A 110 -3.31 17.76 -1.84
CA ASN A 110 -2.70 18.02 -3.15
C ASN A 110 -2.40 16.75 -3.95
N ALA A 111 -2.69 15.57 -3.39
CA ALA A 111 -2.49 14.29 -4.06
C ALA A 111 -3.56 14.06 -5.14
N ARG A 112 -3.29 14.51 -6.36
CA ARG A 112 -4.18 14.40 -7.52
C ARG A 112 -4.21 12.99 -8.11
N GLN A 113 -3.10 12.28 -8.01
CA GLN A 113 -2.96 10.92 -8.53
C GLN A 113 -3.02 9.91 -7.39
N ILE A 114 -4.08 9.12 -7.33
CA ILE A 114 -4.17 7.97 -6.42
C ILE A 114 -3.83 6.72 -7.24
N VAL A 115 -2.95 5.88 -6.71
CA VAL A 115 -2.50 4.68 -7.41
C VAL A 115 -2.68 3.48 -6.52
N TRP A 116 -3.40 2.46 -6.99
CA TRP A 116 -3.40 1.15 -6.37
C TRP A 116 -2.21 0.35 -6.90
N VAL A 117 -1.31 -0.02 -5.99
CA VAL A 117 -0.11 -0.79 -6.31
C VAL A 117 -0.24 -2.20 -5.75
N GLN A 118 -0.05 -3.21 -6.61
CA GLN A 118 -0.10 -4.62 -6.21
C GLN A 118 0.86 -5.48 -7.02
N GLU A 119 1.39 -6.55 -6.42
CA GLU A 119 2.31 -7.48 -7.10
C GLU A 119 1.60 -8.58 -7.88
N GLU A 120 0.33 -8.80 -7.58
CA GLU A 120 -0.53 -9.73 -8.29
C GLU A 120 -0.84 -9.22 -9.72
N PRO A 121 -1.06 -10.13 -10.68
CA PRO A 121 -1.57 -9.80 -12.01
C PRO A 121 -2.84 -8.92 -11.95
N TRP A 122 -3.08 -8.12 -12.98
CA TRP A 122 -4.22 -7.17 -13.05
C TRP A 122 -5.58 -7.82 -12.82
N ASN A 123 -5.76 -9.04 -13.33
CA ASN A 123 -6.96 -9.86 -13.18
C ASN A 123 -7.04 -10.61 -11.83
N MET A 124 -6.10 -10.36 -10.93
CA MET A 124 -5.97 -11.00 -9.61
C MET A 124 -5.77 -9.95 -8.50
N GLY A 125 -5.57 -10.41 -7.27
CA GLY A 125 -5.34 -9.53 -6.12
C GLY A 125 -6.57 -8.70 -5.76
N GLY A 126 -6.31 -7.52 -5.18
CA GLY A 126 -7.36 -6.64 -4.66
C GLY A 126 -7.98 -5.71 -5.71
N TRP A 127 -7.34 -5.53 -6.87
CA TRP A 127 -7.62 -4.42 -7.79
C TRP A 127 -9.10 -4.27 -8.15
N HIS A 128 -9.76 -5.31 -8.67
CA HIS A 128 -11.14 -5.17 -9.14
C HIS A 128 -12.15 -4.79 -8.05
N VAL A 129 -11.95 -5.30 -6.82
CA VAL A 129 -12.81 -4.99 -5.68
C VAL A 129 -12.50 -3.57 -5.17
N MET A 130 -11.22 -3.25 -5.03
CA MET A 130 -10.77 -1.97 -4.52
C MET A 130 -11.06 -0.84 -5.48
N TYR A 131 -10.90 -1.04 -6.80
CA TYR A 131 -11.23 -0.05 -7.82
C TYR A 131 -12.66 0.48 -7.67
N ARG A 132 -13.65 -0.42 -7.60
CA ARG A 132 -15.06 -0.02 -7.45
C ARG A 132 -15.31 0.75 -6.16
N ARG A 133 -14.71 0.30 -5.05
CA ARG A 133 -14.91 0.89 -3.73
C ARG A 133 -14.22 2.23 -3.57
N LEU A 134 -12.96 2.32 -4.02
CA LEU A 134 -12.18 3.55 -4.06
C LEU A 134 -12.83 4.57 -4.99
N LYS A 135 -13.27 4.17 -6.18
CA LYS A 135 -13.91 5.08 -7.14
C LYS A 135 -15.18 5.74 -6.59
N ARG A 136 -15.92 5.05 -5.72
CA ARG A 136 -17.12 5.59 -5.05
C ARG A 136 -16.80 6.73 -4.06
N ILE A 137 -15.63 6.71 -3.44
CA ILE A 137 -15.23 7.66 -2.38
C ILE A 137 -14.13 8.62 -2.84
N LEU A 138 -13.65 8.45 -4.07
CA LEU A 138 -12.59 9.25 -4.67
C LEU A 138 -13.14 10.66 -4.92
N PRO A 139 -12.47 11.73 -4.43
CA PRO A 139 -12.81 13.09 -4.79
C PRO A 139 -12.77 13.32 -6.31
N ASP A 140 -13.70 14.12 -6.83
CA ASP A 140 -13.87 14.35 -8.28
C ASP A 140 -12.63 14.95 -8.95
N ASP A 141 -11.82 15.66 -8.18
CA ASP A 141 -10.60 16.34 -8.61
C ASP A 141 -9.34 15.46 -8.56
N ARG A 142 -9.52 14.13 -8.42
CA ARG A 142 -8.47 13.12 -8.35
C ARG A 142 -8.69 11.97 -9.32
N THR A 143 -7.60 11.35 -9.74
CA THR A 143 -7.61 10.15 -10.60
C THR A 143 -7.24 8.91 -9.80
N LEU A 144 -7.72 7.76 -10.23
CA LEU A 144 -7.35 6.45 -9.69
C LEU A 144 -6.71 5.62 -10.81
N ALA A 145 -5.45 5.26 -10.63
CA ALA A 145 -4.66 4.45 -11.54
C ALA A 145 -4.29 3.09 -10.92
N TYR A 146 -3.91 2.15 -11.78
CA TYR A 146 -3.38 0.85 -11.41
C TYR A 146 -1.91 0.77 -11.74
N VAL A 147 -1.11 0.22 -10.83
CA VAL A 147 0.24 -0.25 -11.11
C VAL A 147 0.39 -1.65 -10.54
N GLY A 148 0.76 -2.58 -11.40
CA GLY A 148 1.00 -3.96 -10.99
C GLY A 148 1.38 -4.80 -12.20
N ARG A 149 1.39 -6.12 -12.03
CA ARG A 149 1.72 -7.02 -13.13
C ARG A 149 0.62 -7.01 -14.20
N PRO A 150 0.98 -7.24 -15.49
CA PRO A 150 -0.02 -7.40 -16.54
C PRO A 150 -0.93 -8.59 -16.24
N GLU A 151 -2.08 -8.64 -16.93
CA GLU A 151 -2.97 -9.80 -16.86
C GLU A 151 -2.25 -11.09 -17.26
N ALA A 152 -2.50 -12.16 -16.51
CA ALA A 152 -1.94 -13.46 -16.78
C ALA A 152 -2.93 -14.57 -16.38
N ALA A 153 -2.86 -15.71 -17.07
CA ALA A 153 -3.61 -16.90 -16.68
C ALA A 153 -3.00 -17.58 -15.44
N SER A 154 -1.68 -17.55 -15.32
CA SER A 154 -0.94 -18.05 -14.15
C SER A 154 -0.78 -16.94 -13.10
N PRO A 155 -0.87 -17.24 -11.79
CA PRO A 155 -0.62 -16.26 -10.73
C PRO A 155 0.78 -15.64 -10.74
N ALA A 156 1.77 -16.37 -11.27
CA ALA A 156 3.13 -15.88 -11.41
C ALA A 156 3.84 -16.57 -12.59
N THR A 157 4.87 -15.90 -13.10
CA THR A 157 5.83 -16.51 -14.03
C THR A 157 6.62 -17.62 -13.35
N GLY A 158 6.91 -18.70 -14.08
CA GLY A 158 7.78 -19.78 -13.62
C GLY A 158 9.27 -19.46 -13.70
N SER A 159 9.65 -18.35 -14.35
CA SER A 159 11.04 -17.93 -14.48
C SER A 159 11.40 -16.88 -13.43
N TYR A 160 12.34 -17.22 -12.55
CA TYR A 160 12.81 -16.30 -11.51
C TYR A 160 13.39 -14.99 -12.07
N LYS A 161 14.08 -15.07 -13.22
CA LYS A 161 14.64 -13.88 -13.88
C LYS A 161 13.53 -12.93 -14.35
N VAL A 162 12.46 -13.47 -14.93
CA VAL A 162 11.30 -12.67 -15.37
C VAL A 162 10.58 -12.08 -14.15
N HIS A 163 10.40 -12.87 -13.09
CA HIS A 163 9.78 -12.41 -11.85
C HIS A 163 10.48 -11.18 -11.26
N GLN A 164 11.82 -11.19 -11.20
CA GLN A 164 12.59 -10.05 -10.72
C GLN A 164 12.47 -8.83 -11.64
N ALA A 165 12.42 -9.03 -12.96
CA ALA A 165 12.24 -7.94 -13.90
C ALA A 165 10.85 -7.29 -13.70
N GLU A 166 9.79 -8.08 -13.60
CA GLU A 166 8.43 -7.60 -13.33
C GLU A 166 8.34 -6.85 -12.00
N GLU A 167 9.00 -7.33 -10.94
CA GLU A 167 9.02 -6.66 -9.63
C GLU A 167 9.73 -5.30 -9.70
N ARG A 168 10.86 -5.22 -10.40
CA ARG A 168 11.58 -3.95 -10.62
C ARG A 168 10.75 -2.97 -11.44
N ASP A 169 10.15 -3.44 -12.53
CA ASP A 169 9.32 -2.60 -13.42
C ASP A 169 8.09 -2.08 -12.69
N LEU A 170 7.43 -2.91 -11.88
CA LEU A 170 6.32 -2.52 -11.02
C LEU A 170 6.74 -1.37 -10.08
N VAL A 171 7.84 -1.55 -9.35
CA VAL A 171 8.31 -0.56 -8.38
C VAL A 171 8.72 0.74 -9.09
N LEU A 172 9.36 0.66 -10.26
CA LEU A 172 9.67 1.82 -11.09
C LEU A 172 8.40 2.58 -11.51
N ASN A 173 7.42 1.86 -12.05
CA ASN A 173 6.16 2.43 -12.55
C ASN A 173 5.30 3.02 -11.42
N ALA A 174 5.40 2.49 -10.20
CA ALA A 174 4.67 3.02 -9.05
C ALA A 174 4.98 4.51 -8.81
N PHE A 175 6.25 4.90 -9.01
CA PHE A 175 6.74 6.28 -8.85
C PHE A 175 6.84 7.08 -10.17
N ALA A 176 6.60 6.46 -11.33
CA ALA A 176 6.66 7.13 -12.63
C ALA A 176 5.50 8.12 -12.82
N ARG A 177 5.81 9.34 -13.27
CA ARG A 177 4.85 10.46 -13.42
C ARG A 177 3.96 10.30 -14.64
#